data_AF-J3HUF7-F1
#
_entry.id   AF-J3HUF7-F1
#
_cell.length_a   1.000
_cell.length_b   1.000
_cell.length_c   1.000
_cell.angle_alpha   90.00
_cell.angle_beta   90.00
_cell.angle_gamma   90.00
#
_symmetry.space_group_name_H-M   'P 1'
#
loop_
_entity.id
_entity.type
_entity.pdbx_description
1 polymer ?
#
loop_
_entity_poly.entity_id
_entity_poly.type
_entity_poly.pdbx_seq_one_letter_code
_entity_poly.pdbx_strand_id
1 'polypeptide(L)'
;MADPANDDIKIDGDEEANSWNNAVKASDALRMVEAILFASAQPVTEKALKERLPSGVDVAMLLGELQEIYANRGINLRQVGGAWAFRTAADLAFLMSREAVQLKKLSRAALEVLAVIAYHQPVTRAELEDIRGVETSKGTLDVLMETGWIKFRGRRRTPGRPITYGTTASFLDHFGLQEVRDLPGIDELRGAGLLSARMPSNFAIPVPFNDPDELTEDEDPLTDIDLEELGLLTPKVEQE
;
A
#
# COMPACT_ATOMS: atom_id res chain seq x y z
N MET A 1 14.74 55.01 45.01
CA MET A 1 14.42 55.52 43.67
C MET A 1 15.28 54.75 42.69
N ALA A 2 14.61 53.99 41.81
CA ALA A 2 15.11 53.18 40.69
C ALA A 2 15.90 51.89 41.00
N ASP A 3 15.31 50.80 40.53
CA ASP A 3 15.71 49.40 40.44
C ASP A 3 16.16 49.13 38.99
N PRO A 4 17.28 48.44 38.71
CA PRO A 4 17.62 48.03 37.35
C PRO A 4 17.18 46.59 37.07
N ALA A 5 16.31 46.47 36.08
CA ALA A 5 15.70 45.27 35.54
C ALA A 5 16.68 44.12 35.23
N ASN A 6 16.30 42.92 35.66
CA ASN A 6 16.71 41.66 35.03
C ASN A 6 15.70 41.36 33.91
N ASP A 7 16.20 41.25 32.69
CA ASP A 7 15.46 41.12 31.44
C ASP A 7 15.14 39.64 31.20
N ASP A 8 14.01 39.18 31.72
CA ASP A 8 13.48 37.84 31.42
C ASP A 8 12.81 37.89 30.04
N ILE A 9 13.57 37.55 29.00
CA ILE A 9 13.06 37.28 27.66
C ILE A 9 12.22 35.99 27.75
N LYS A 10 10.91 36.15 27.95
CA LYS A 10 9.94 35.10 27.66
C LYS A 10 9.81 34.99 26.15
N ILE A 11 10.32 33.89 25.60
CA ILE A 11 10.04 33.48 24.24
C ILE A 11 8.62 32.90 24.28
N ASP A 12 7.64 33.70 23.87
CA ASP A 12 6.24 33.29 23.68
C ASP A 12 6.19 32.26 22.54
N GLY A 13 6.31 30.97 22.90
CA GLY A 13 6.24 29.82 22.00
C GLY A 13 4.83 29.40 21.59
N ASP A 14 3.82 30.21 21.92
CA ASP A 14 2.41 29.84 21.80
C ASP A 14 1.66 30.60 20.68
N GLU A 15 2.31 31.56 20.00
CA GLU A 15 1.64 32.38 18.97
C GLU A 15 1.58 31.74 17.57
N GLU A 16 2.46 30.78 17.22
CA GLU A 16 2.40 30.11 15.91
C GLU A 16 1.28 29.08 15.80
N ALA A 17 0.77 28.56 16.92
CA ALA A 17 -0.21 27.48 16.93
C ALA A 17 -1.66 27.93 16.63
N ASN A 18 -1.97 29.22 16.71
CA ASN A 18 -3.35 29.72 16.67
C ASN A 18 -3.70 30.66 15.51
N SER A 19 -2.87 30.77 14.46
CA SER A 19 -3.14 31.64 13.30
C SER A 19 -4.18 31.07 12.30
N TRP A 20 -4.67 29.84 12.50
CA TRP A 20 -5.51 29.13 11.53
C TRP A 20 -7.03 29.36 11.66
N ASN A 21 -7.49 30.31 12.48
CA ASN A 21 -8.93 30.46 12.76
C ASN A 21 -9.68 31.39 11.78
N ASN A 22 -9.17 31.61 10.58
CA ASN A 22 -9.97 32.17 9.49
C ASN A 22 -10.67 31.01 8.77
N ALA A 23 -11.97 31.16 8.49
CA ALA A 23 -12.72 30.22 7.66
C ALA A 23 -11.92 29.93 6.38
N VAL A 24 -11.27 28.77 6.34
CA VAL A 24 -10.37 28.40 5.25
C VAL A 24 -11.22 28.39 4.00
N LYS A 25 -10.89 29.27 3.05
CA LYS A 25 -11.60 29.28 1.77
C LYS A 25 -11.37 27.92 1.12
N ALA A 26 -12.39 27.39 0.44
CA ALA A 26 -12.26 26.09 -0.25
C ALA A 26 -11.02 26.04 -1.16
N SER A 27 -10.69 27.17 -1.82
CA SER A 27 -9.48 27.33 -2.63
C SER A 27 -8.17 27.15 -1.86
N ASP A 28 -8.13 27.56 -0.59
CA ASP A 28 -6.95 27.44 0.25
C ASP A 28 -6.79 25.99 0.74
N ALA A 29 -7.90 25.34 1.11
CA ALA A 29 -7.90 23.93 1.50
C ALA A 29 -7.45 23.01 0.35
N LEU A 30 -7.92 23.28 -0.88
CA LEU A 30 -7.52 22.53 -2.08
C LEU A 30 -6.00 22.61 -2.32
N ARG A 31 -5.42 23.82 -2.18
CA ARG A 31 -3.96 24.03 -2.29
C ARG A 31 -3.17 23.33 -1.19
N MET A 32 -3.72 23.26 0.02
CA MET A 32 -3.09 22.53 1.13
C MET A 32 -3.05 21.03 0.85
N VAL A 33 -4.16 20.43 0.40
CA VAL A 33 -4.22 19.02 0.01
C VAL A 33 -3.23 18.72 -1.10
N GLU A 34 -3.22 19.56 -2.15
CA GLU A 34 -2.29 19.44 -3.28
C GLU A 34 -0.83 19.47 -2.80
N ALA A 35 -0.47 20.42 -1.95
CA ALA A 35 0.88 20.55 -1.41
C ALA A 35 1.30 19.33 -0.57
N ILE A 36 0.41 18.82 0.28
CA ILE A 36 0.68 17.63 1.10
C ILE A 36 0.91 16.41 0.20
N LEU A 37 0.05 16.19 -0.80
CA LEU A 37 0.16 15.07 -1.74
C LEU A 37 1.42 15.17 -2.60
N PHE A 38 1.76 16.36 -3.07
CA PHE A 38 2.97 16.59 -3.88
C PHE A 38 4.26 16.36 -3.09
N ALA A 39 4.31 16.82 -1.83
CA ALA A 39 5.49 16.67 -0.98
C ALA A 39 5.68 15.24 -0.43
N SER A 40 4.65 14.40 -0.48
CA SER A 40 4.68 13.07 0.11
C SER A 40 5.32 12.05 -0.84
N ALA A 41 6.37 11.37 -0.36
CA ALA A 41 7.02 10.29 -1.10
C ALA A 41 6.22 8.98 -1.12
N GLN A 42 5.21 8.84 -0.27
CA GLN A 42 4.33 7.67 -0.14
C GLN A 42 2.87 8.09 -0.32
N PRO A 43 1.98 7.19 -0.76
CA PRO A 43 0.54 7.46 -0.80
C PRO A 43 0.01 7.95 0.57
N VAL A 44 -0.88 8.94 0.53
CA VAL A 44 -1.42 9.60 1.73
C VAL A 44 -2.87 9.20 1.93
N THR A 45 -3.20 8.67 3.10
CA THR A 45 -4.59 8.30 3.43
C THR A 45 -5.44 9.53 3.68
N GLU A 46 -6.76 9.42 3.46
CA GLU A 46 -7.70 10.49 3.81
C GLU A 46 -7.64 10.86 5.30
N LYS A 47 -7.40 9.86 6.16
CA LYS A 47 -7.22 10.08 7.60
C LYS A 47 -6.01 10.99 7.86
N ALA A 48 -4.86 10.69 7.24
CA ALA A 48 -3.65 11.49 7.39
C ALA A 48 -3.82 12.92 6.83
N LEU A 49 -4.62 13.10 5.78
CA LEU A 49 -5.00 14.42 5.27
C LEU A 49 -5.87 15.18 6.29
N LYS A 50 -6.92 14.54 6.84
CA LYS A 50 -7.80 15.14 7.85
C LYS A 50 -7.05 15.60 9.10
N GLU A 51 -6.00 14.87 9.51
CA GLU A 51 -5.16 15.23 10.67
C GLU A 51 -4.29 16.47 10.43
N ARG A 52 -3.97 16.78 9.17
CA ARG A 52 -3.09 17.91 8.79
C ARG A 52 -3.84 19.13 8.27
N LEU A 53 -5.14 19.01 8.07
CA LEU A 53 -6.00 20.06 7.53
C LEU A 53 -6.84 20.70 8.63
N PRO A 54 -7.31 21.94 8.42
CA PRO A 54 -8.27 22.58 9.30
C PRO A 54 -9.55 21.76 9.46
N SER A 55 -10.17 21.84 10.64
CA SER A 55 -11.41 21.12 10.92
C SER A 55 -12.57 21.61 10.04
N GLY A 56 -13.50 20.69 9.71
CA GLY A 56 -14.67 21.00 8.89
C GLY A 56 -14.45 20.98 7.38
N VAL A 57 -13.21 20.69 6.92
CA VAL A 57 -12.91 20.48 5.50
C VAL A 57 -13.39 19.11 5.03
N ASP A 58 -14.10 19.07 3.91
CA ASP A 58 -14.47 17.83 3.22
C ASP A 58 -13.33 17.35 2.34
N VAL A 59 -12.48 16.48 2.89
CA VAL A 59 -11.31 15.93 2.19
C VAL A 59 -11.71 15.10 0.97
N ALA A 60 -12.82 14.36 1.02
CA ALA A 60 -13.25 13.53 -0.10
C ALA A 60 -13.67 14.41 -1.29
N MET A 61 -14.39 15.50 -1.02
CA MET A 61 -14.76 16.48 -2.05
C MET A 61 -13.52 17.14 -2.67
N LEU A 62 -12.55 17.57 -1.87
CA LEU A 62 -11.31 18.19 -2.37
C LEU A 62 -10.46 17.24 -3.22
N LEU A 63 -10.40 15.95 -2.85
CA LEU A 63 -9.69 14.94 -3.62
C LEU A 63 -10.35 14.70 -4.98
N GLY A 64 -11.69 14.67 -5.02
CA GLY A 64 -12.45 14.59 -6.26
C GLY A 64 -12.18 15.80 -7.17
N GLU A 65 -12.20 17.01 -6.61
CA GLU A 65 -11.89 18.23 -7.37
C GLU A 65 -10.44 18.22 -7.91
N LEU A 66 -9.46 17.83 -7.10
CA LEU A 66 -8.07 17.68 -7.58
C LEU A 66 -7.95 16.62 -8.67
N GLN A 67 -8.69 15.52 -8.57
CA GLN A 67 -8.68 14.47 -9.58
C GLN A 67 -9.16 15.00 -10.93
N GLU A 68 -10.23 15.81 -10.96
CA GLU A 68 -10.74 16.45 -12.17
C GLU A 68 -9.73 17.46 -12.76
N ILE A 69 -9.15 18.32 -11.91
CA ILE A 69 -8.15 19.33 -12.32
C ILE A 69 -6.93 18.69 -12.97
N TYR A 70 -6.50 17.54 -12.45
CA TYR A 70 -5.31 16.83 -12.89
C TYR A 70 -5.58 15.73 -13.93
N ALA A 71 -6.84 15.47 -14.31
CA ALA A 71 -7.21 14.37 -15.22
C ALA A 71 -6.50 14.44 -16.59
N ASN A 72 -6.32 15.65 -17.14
CA ASN A 72 -5.71 15.88 -18.45
C ASN A 72 -4.30 16.47 -18.37
N ARG A 73 -3.64 16.36 -17.21
CA ARG A 73 -2.28 16.87 -16.99
C ARG A 73 -1.25 15.73 -17.07
N GLY A 74 0.03 16.08 -17.16
CA GLY A 74 1.13 15.11 -17.21
C GLY A 74 1.38 14.35 -15.90
N ILE A 75 0.74 14.80 -14.82
CA ILE A 75 0.58 14.02 -13.58
C ILE A 75 -0.91 13.93 -13.28
N ASN A 76 -1.36 12.78 -12.79
CA ASN A 76 -2.74 12.56 -12.39
C ASN A 76 -2.79 12.19 -10.91
N LEU A 77 -3.83 12.64 -10.21
CA LEU A 77 -4.14 12.16 -8.87
C LEU A 77 -4.81 10.78 -8.98
N ARG A 78 -4.24 9.78 -8.30
CA ARG A 78 -4.75 8.40 -8.30
C ARG A 78 -4.93 7.90 -6.87
N GLN A 79 -5.95 7.08 -6.69
CA GLN A 79 -6.11 6.29 -5.49
C GLN A 79 -5.32 4.97 -5.65
N VAL A 80 -4.64 4.56 -4.58
CA VAL A 80 -3.73 3.40 -4.52
C VAL A 80 -3.81 2.83 -3.10
N GLY A 81 -4.22 1.57 -2.94
CA GLY A 81 -4.33 0.95 -1.61
C GLY A 81 -5.18 1.74 -0.62
N GLY A 82 -6.30 2.34 -1.08
CA GLY A 82 -7.14 3.23 -0.25
C GLY A 82 -6.50 4.59 0.13
N ALA A 83 -5.29 4.88 -0.36
CA ALA A 83 -4.58 6.15 -0.18
C ALA A 83 -4.47 6.91 -1.51
N TRP A 84 -3.98 8.15 -1.47
CA TRP A 84 -3.94 9.05 -2.61
C TRP A 84 -2.53 9.50 -2.94
N ALA A 85 -2.18 9.54 -4.22
CA ALA A 85 -0.86 10.00 -4.66
C ALA A 85 -0.88 10.56 -6.09
N PHE A 86 0.04 11.49 -6.37
CA PHE A 86 0.31 11.90 -7.74
C PHE A 86 1.14 10.85 -8.46
N ARG A 87 0.74 10.51 -9.69
CA ARG A 87 1.44 9.59 -10.59
C ARG A 87 1.63 10.26 -11.94
N THR A 88 2.65 9.85 -12.69
CA THR A 88 2.79 10.29 -14.08
C THR A 88 1.61 9.81 -14.90
N ALA A 89 1.19 10.61 -15.87
CA ALA A 89 0.11 10.23 -16.77
C ALA A 89 0.53 9.00 -17.61
N ALA A 90 -0.38 8.04 -17.73
CA ALA A 90 -0.08 6.73 -18.33
C ALA A 90 0.30 6.82 -19.81
N ASP A 91 -0.25 7.77 -20.54
CA ASP A 91 0.07 8.10 -21.93
C ASP A 91 1.50 8.67 -22.10
N LEU A 92 2.10 9.16 -21.01
CA LEU A 92 3.48 9.66 -20.97
C LEU A 92 4.49 8.64 -20.42
N ALA A 93 4.07 7.40 -20.11
CA ALA A 93 4.93 6.38 -19.51
C ALA A 93 6.20 6.07 -20.35
N PHE A 94 6.12 6.22 -21.68
CA PHE A 94 7.25 6.00 -22.59
C PHE A 94 8.46 6.91 -22.32
N LEU A 95 8.26 8.07 -21.67
CA LEU A 95 9.34 8.99 -21.34
C LEU A 95 10.18 8.49 -20.16
N MET A 96 9.60 7.67 -19.27
CA MET A 96 10.25 7.23 -18.02
C MET A 96 11.13 5.99 -18.21
N SER A 97 11.04 5.30 -19.36
CA SER A 97 11.74 4.04 -19.59
C SER A 97 13.26 4.14 -19.67
N ARG A 98 13.81 5.35 -19.85
CA ARG A 98 15.26 5.60 -19.91
C ARG A 98 15.93 5.76 -18.54
N GLU A 99 15.18 6.17 -17.53
CA GLU A 99 15.69 6.45 -16.18
C GLU A 99 15.38 5.34 -15.17
N ALA A 100 14.74 4.25 -15.60
CA ALA A 100 14.52 3.10 -14.75
C ALA A 100 15.86 2.50 -14.34
N VAL A 101 16.31 2.82 -13.12
CA VAL A 101 17.32 2.05 -12.40
C VAL A 101 16.93 0.60 -12.57
N GLN A 102 17.83 -0.21 -13.11
CA GLN A 102 17.55 -1.58 -13.48
C GLN A 102 17.37 -2.41 -12.21
N LEU A 103 16.19 -2.29 -11.58
CA LEU A 103 15.75 -3.15 -10.49
C LEU A 103 15.86 -4.57 -11.03
N LYS A 104 16.57 -5.44 -10.29
CA LYS A 104 16.71 -6.85 -10.66
C LYS A 104 15.31 -7.40 -10.91
N LYS A 105 15.01 -7.72 -12.17
CA LYS A 105 13.71 -8.26 -12.55
C LYS A 105 13.47 -9.55 -11.77
N LEU A 106 12.29 -9.69 -11.18
CA LEU A 106 11.88 -10.96 -10.60
C LEU A 106 12.01 -12.07 -11.63
N SER A 107 12.44 -13.24 -11.19
CA SER A 107 12.45 -14.43 -12.04
C SER A 107 11.02 -14.79 -12.42
N ARG A 108 10.86 -15.55 -13.51
CA ARG A 108 9.54 -16.05 -13.92
C ARG A 108 8.86 -16.86 -12.79
N ALA A 109 9.62 -17.69 -12.09
CA ALA A 109 9.11 -18.47 -10.96
C ALA A 109 8.63 -17.58 -9.79
N ALA A 110 9.33 -16.47 -9.51
CA ALA A 110 8.91 -15.52 -8.48
C ALA A 110 7.63 -14.77 -8.88
N LEU A 111 7.50 -14.39 -10.16
CA LEU A 111 6.26 -13.79 -10.67
C LEU A 111 5.08 -14.77 -10.62
N GLU A 112 5.29 -16.06 -10.91
CA GLU A 112 4.26 -17.09 -10.79
C GLU A 112 3.80 -17.24 -9.33
N VAL A 113 4.74 -17.29 -8.37
CA VAL A 113 4.41 -17.35 -6.94
C VAL A 113 3.65 -16.10 -6.49
N LEU A 114 4.12 -14.92 -6.88
CA LEU A 114 3.46 -13.64 -6.57
C LEU A 114 2.03 -13.61 -7.10
N ALA A 115 1.82 -14.08 -8.34
CA ALA A 115 0.49 -14.14 -8.93
C ALA A 115 -0.43 -15.07 -8.14
N VAL A 116 0.03 -16.27 -7.77
CA VAL A 116 -0.79 -17.18 -6.94
C VAL A 116 -1.15 -16.53 -5.62
N ILE A 117 -0.21 -15.89 -4.92
CA ILE A 117 -0.50 -15.18 -3.67
C ILE A 117 -1.52 -14.06 -3.89
N ALA A 118 -1.35 -13.23 -4.93
CA ALA A 118 -2.23 -12.11 -5.19
C ALA A 118 -3.68 -12.54 -5.47
N TYR A 119 -3.88 -13.61 -6.26
CA TYR A 119 -5.22 -14.10 -6.63
C TYR A 119 -5.85 -15.06 -5.59
N HIS A 120 -5.05 -15.75 -4.79
CA HIS A 120 -5.52 -16.78 -3.85
C HIS A 120 -5.32 -16.44 -2.37
N GLN A 121 -4.91 -15.22 -2.02
CA GLN A 121 -4.78 -14.84 -0.62
C GLN A 121 -6.14 -14.91 0.12
N PRO A 122 -6.15 -15.34 1.39
CA PRO A 122 -5.01 -15.87 2.15
C PRO A 122 -4.59 -17.27 1.68
N VAL A 123 -3.28 -17.49 1.46
CA VAL A 123 -2.74 -18.76 0.95
C VAL A 123 -1.58 -19.28 1.79
N THR A 124 -1.51 -20.59 2.02
CA THR A 124 -0.40 -21.26 2.70
C THR A 124 0.64 -21.74 1.70
N ARG A 125 1.85 -22.08 2.17
CA ARG A 125 2.88 -22.65 1.29
C ARG A 125 2.43 -23.94 0.59
N ALA A 126 1.73 -24.81 1.31
CA ALA A 126 1.27 -26.08 0.74
C ALA A 126 0.23 -25.86 -0.37
N GLU A 127 -0.72 -24.95 -0.16
CA GLU A 127 -1.71 -24.58 -1.18
C GLU A 127 -1.07 -23.91 -2.40
N LEU A 128 -0.07 -23.04 -2.17
CA LEU A 128 0.72 -22.43 -3.23
C LEU A 128 1.42 -23.49 -4.11
N GLU A 129 2.04 -24.49 -3.47
CA GLU A 129 2.75 -25.58 -4.16
C GLU A 129 1.78 -26.50 -4.91
N ASP A 130 0.61 -26.79 -4.33
CA ASP A 130 -0.45 -27.56 -4.97
C ASP A 130 -0.99 -26.85 -6.24
N ILE A 131 -1.27 -25.55 -6.15
CA ILE A 131 -1.73 -24.74 -7.30
C ILE A 131 -0.67 -24.69 -8.41
N ARG A 132 0.61 -24.57 -8.04
CA ARG A 132 1.72 -24.52 -9.01
C ARG A 132 2.10 -25.90 -9.57
N GLY A 133 1.72 -26.98 -8.87
CA GLY A 133 2.11 -28.35 -9.21
C GLY A 133 3.60 -28.64 -9.04
N VAL A 134 4.36 -27.74 -8.40
CA VAL A 134 5.80 -27.89 -8.14
C VAL A 134 6.15 -27.25 -6.80
N GLU A 135 7.17 -27.80 -6.13
CA GLU A 135 7.70 -27.23 -4.89
C GLU A 135 8.18 -25.79 -5.11
N THR A 136 7.93 -24.94 -4.12
CA THR A 136 8.37 -23.55 -4.12
C THR A 136 9.68 -23.49 -3.35
N SER A 137 10.76 -23.00 -3.97
CA SER A 137 12.02 -22.85 -3.25
C SER A 137 11.86 -21.82 -2.12
N LYS A 138 12.47 -22.09 -0.95
CA LYS A 138 12.38 -21.18 0.21
C LYS A 138 12.81 -19.75 -0.16
N GLY A 139 13.90 -19.62 -0.92
CA GLY A 139 14.42 -18.33 -1.36
C GLY A 139 13.50 -17.53 -2.28
N THR A 140 12.48 -18.14 -2.91
CA THR A 140 11.51 -17.36 -3.72
C THR A 140 10.58 -16.53 -2.84
N LEU A 141 10.06 -17.12 -1.77
CA LEU A 141 9.22 -16.40 -0.81
C LEU A 141 10.05 -15.35 -0.07
N ASP A 142 11.29 -15.69 0.33
CA ASP A 142 12.20 -14.75 1.00
C ASP A 142 12.46 -13.51 0.11
N VAL A 143 12.75 -13.69 -1.18
CA VAL A 143 12.92 -12.57 -2.12
C VAL A 143 11.66 -11.72 -2.24
N LEU A 144 10.48 -12.32 -2.33
CA LEU A 144 9.23 -11.56 -2.42
C LEU A 144 8.93 -10.80 -1.12
N MET A 145 9.25 -11.36 0.04
CA MET A 145 9.17 -10.68 1.34
C MET A 145 10.17 -9.53 1.42
N GLU A 146 11.42 -9.71 0.97
CA GLU A 146 12.46 -8.67 0.92
C GLU A 146 12.08 -7.51 -0.01
N THR A 147 11.42 -7.80 -1.15
CA THR A 147 10.86 -6.75 -2.01
C THR A 147 9.70 -5.98 -1.38
N GLY A 148 9.14 -6.52 -0.28
CA GLY A 148 8.03 -5.93 0.44
C GLY A 148 6.68 -6.04 -0.27
N TRP A 149 6.54 -6.89 -1.30
CA TRP A 149 5.27 -7.08 -2.04
C TRP A 149 4.33 -8.09 -1.42
N ILE A 150 4.88 -9.02 -0.62
CA ILE A 150 4.10 -9.95 0.18
C ILE A 150 4.49 -9.82 1.66
N LYS A 151 3.60 -10.30 2.52
CA LYS A 151 3.82 -10.37 3.97
C LYS A 151 3.24 -11.67 4.53
N PHE A 152 3.67 -12.02 5.74
CA PHE A 152 2.93 -12.95 6.57
C PHE A 152 1.63 -12.29 7.03
N ARG A 153 0.53 -13.04 7.00
CA ARG A 153 -0.80 -12.53 7.30
C ARG A 153 -1.34 -13.10 8.61
N GLY A 154 -1.47 -14.42 8.70
CA GLY A 154 -1.98 -15.11 9.89
C GLY A 154 -1.63 -16.60 9.88
N ARG A 155 -2.37 -17.39 10.64
CA ARG A 155 -2.32 -18.85 10.61
C ARG A 155 -3.68 -19.43 10.24
N ARG A 156 -3.69 -20.40 9.34
CA ARG A 156 -4.92 -21.11 8.93
C ARG A 156 -5.48 -21.94 10.09
N ARG A 157 -6.80 -21.97 10.26
CA ARG A 157 -7.54 -22.84 11.20
C ARG A 157 -7.68 -24.29 10.71
N THR A 158 -6.57 -24.90 10.29
CA THR A 158 -6.48 -26.30 9.85
C THR A 158 -5.44 -27.07 10.67
N PRO A 159 -5.42 -28.41 10.62
CA PRO A 159 -4.37 -29.19 11.28
C PRO A 159 -2.96 -28.71 10.90
N GLY A 160 -2.10 -28.52 11.91
CA GLY A 160 -0.75 -27.96 11.75
C GLY A 160 -0.68 -26.44 11.77
N ARG A 161 -1.83 -25.74 11.67
CA ARG A 161 -1.96 -24.26 11.72
C ARG A 161 -0.91 -23.54 10.89
N PRO A 162 -0.75 -23.86 9.59
CA PRO A 162 0.28 -23.27 8.75
C PRO A 162 0.10 -21.77 8.59
N ILE A 163 1.22 -21.07 8.35
CA ILE A 163 1.24 -19.63 8.10
C ILE A 163 0.61 -19.33 6.74
N THR A 164 -0.16 -18.23 6.68
CA THR A 164 -0.73 -17.67 5.45
C THR A 164 0.06 -16.45 4.97
N TYR A 165 0.07 -16.27 3.65
CA TYR A 165 0.68 -15.15 2.96
C TYR A 165 -0.38 -14.28 2.31
N GLY A 166 -0.08 -12.99 2.20
CA GLY A 166 -0.90 -12.00 1.49
C GLY A 166 -0.05 -10.91 0.86
N THR A 167 -0.66 -10.07 0.03
CA THR A 167 0.00 -8.91 -0.59
C THR A 167 0.11 -7.74 0.39
N THR A 168 0.89 -6.72 0.04
CA THR A 168 1.06 -5.50 0.85
C THR A 168 0.51 -4.26 0.14
N ALA A 169 0.48 -3.12 0.84
CA ALA A 169 0.21 -1.83 0.21
C ALA A 169 1.27 -1.48 -0.85
N SER A 170 2.53 -1.85 -0.65
CA SER A 170 3.61 -1.65 -1.63
C SER A 170 3.38 -2.44 -2.93
N PHE A 171 2.73 -3.61 -2.85
CA PHE A 171 2.27 -4.33 -4.04
C PHE A 171 1.21 -3.52 -4.79
N LEU A 172 0.18 -3.05 -4.09
CA LEU A 172 -0.88 -2.23 -4.71
C LEU A 172 -0.30 -0.98 -5.36
N ASP A 173 0.67 -0.31 -4.71
CA ASP A 173 1.36 0.84 -5.27
C ASP A 173 2.21 0.51 -6.50
N HIS A 174 2.97 -0.59 -6.45
CA HIS A 174 3.78 -1.02 -7.58
C HIS A 174 2.93 -1.32 -8.82
N PHE A 175 1.77 -1.94 -8.64
CA PHE A 175 0.86 -2.30 -9.73
C PHE A 175 -0.21 -1.23 -10.02
N GLY A 176 -0.24 -0.14 -9.26
CA GLY A 176 -1.18 0.97 -9.45
C GLY A 176 -2.65 0.59 -9.19
N LEU A 177 -2.90 -0.32 -8.24
CA LEU A 177 -4.21 -0.85 -7.89
C LEU A 177 -4.81 -0.10 -6.69
N GLN A 178 -6.12 0.15 -6.69
CA GLN A 178 -6.79 0.73 -5.51
C GLN A 178 -6.99 -0.34 -4.44
N GLU A 179 -7.40 -1.52 -4.87
CA GLU A 179 -7.59 -2.70 -4.02
C GLU A 179 -7.17 -3.98 -4.76
N VAL A 180 -6.97 -5.07 -4.02
CA VAL A 180 -6.51 -6.34 -4.63
C VAL A 180 -7.52 -6.87 -5.65
N ARG A 181 -8.82 -6.58 -5.47
CA ARG A 181 -9.88 -6.99 -6.40
C ARG A 181 -9.82 -6.31 -7.77
N ASP A 182 -9.07 -5.22 -7.89
CA ASP A 182 -8.81 -4.56 -9.18
C ASP A 182 -7.87 -5.40 -10.07
N LEU A 183 -7.35 -6.52 -9.57
CA LEU A 183 -6.56 -7.44 -10.38
C LEU A 183 -7.40 -7.97 -11.56
N PRO A 184 -6.82 -7.99 -12.77
CA PRO A 184 -7.59 -8.29 -13.97
C PRO A 184 -8.13 -9.72 -13.94
N GLY A 185 -9.44 -9.84 -14.15
CA GLY A 185 -10.11 -11.13 -14.23
C GLY A 185 -9.70 -11.93 -15.48
N ILE A 186 -10.10 -13.20 -15.54
CA ILE A 186 -9.75 -14.08 -16.68
C ILE A 186 -10.29 -13.56 -18.01
N ASP A 187 -11.46 -12.92 -17.99
CA ASP A 187 -12.09 -12.38 -19.19
C ASP A 187 -11.42 -11.11 -19.68
N GLU A 188 -10.89 -10.28 -18.78
CA GLU A 188 -10.11 -9.09 -19.11
C GLU A 188 -8.74 -9.46 -19.68
N LEU A 189 -8.07 -10.44 -19.07
CA LEU A 189 -6.81 -10.98 -19.58
C LEU A 189 -7.00 -11.67 -20.95
N ARG A 190 -8.15 -12.31 -21.19
CA ARG A 190 -8.51 -12.87 -22.49
C ARG A 190 -8.79 -11.77 -23.52
N GLY A 191 -9.55 -10.74 -23.15
CA GLY A 191 -9.87 -9.59 -24.00
C GLY A 191 -8.64 -8.77 -24.38
N ALA A 192 -7.65 -8.69 -23.49
CA ALA A 192 -6.36 -8.04 -23.75
C ALA A 192 -5.38 -8.90 -24.57
N GLY A 193 -5.75 -10.12 -24.95
CA GLY A 193 -4.88 -11.05 -25.69
C GLY A 193 -3.68 -11.56 -24.90
N LEU A 194 -3.70 -11.42 -23.57
CA LEU A 194 -2.61 -11.81 -22.66
C LEU A 194 -2.69 -13.28 -22.24
N LEU A 195 -3.83 -13.94 -22.44
CA LEU A 195 -4.01 -15.38 -22.19
C LEU A 195 -3.84 -16.20 -23.47
N SER A 196 -2.95 -17.20 -23.43
CA SER A 196 -2.88 -18.20 -24.50
C SER A 196 -4.04 -19.19 -24.39
N ALA A 197 -4.51 -19.71 -25.53
CA ALA A 197 -5.67 -20.60 -25.69
C ALA A 197 -5.56 -22.01 -25.02
N ARG A 198 -4.63 -22.22 -24.07
CA ARG A 198 -4.37 -23.50 -23.39
C ARG A 198 -4.81 -23.52 -21.93
N MET A 199 -5.79 -22.73 -21.53
CA MET A 199 -6.37 -22.85 -20.19
C MET A 199 -7.38 -23.99 -20.15
N PRO A 200 -7.33 -24.91 -19.17
CA PRO A 200 -8.37 -25.90 -18.97
C PRO A 200 -9.74 -25.23 -18.83
N SER A 201 -10.78 -25.85 -19.39
CA SER A 201 -12.15 -25.31 -19.39
C SER A 201 -12.73 -25.09 -17.99
N ASN A 202 -12.11 -25.68 -16.95
CA ASN A 202 -12.50 -25.58 -15.55
C ASN A 202 -11.57 -24.69 -14.71
N PHE A 203 -10.70 -23.89 -15.35
CA PHE A 203 -9.82 -22.96 -14.65
C PHE A 203 -10.58 -21.69 -14.28
N ALA A 204 -10.84 -21.52 -12.99
CA ALA A 204 -11.42 -20.30 -12.42
C ALA A 204 -10.34 -19.51 -11.69
N ILE A 205 -10.24 -18.20 -11.99
CA ILE A 205 -9.44 -17.28 -11.19
C ILE A 205 -10.31 -16.88 -9.99
N PRO A 206 -9.89 -17.12 -8.75
CA PRO A 206 -10.63 -16.68 -7.58
C PRO A 206 -10.68 -15.15 -7.51
N VAL A 207 -11.75 -14.63 -6.90
CA VAL A 207 -11.81 -13.20 -6.56
C VAL A 207 -10.95 -12.99 -5.32
N PRO A 208 -9.95 -12.09 -5.38
CA PRO A 208 -9.08 -11.84 -4.24
C PRO A 208 -9.83 -11.25 -3.04
N PHE A 209 -9.33 -11.52 -1.84
CA PHE A 209 -9.79 -10.84 -0.63
C PHE A 209 -9.37 -9.35 -0.66
N ASN A 210 -10.24 -8.46 -0.18
CA ASN A 210 -10.11 -7.03 -0.49
C ASN A 210 -9.02 -6.32 0.31
N ASP A 211 -9.00 -6.58 1.62
CA ASP A 211 -8.10 -5.90 2.54
C ASP A 211 -6.92 -6.83 2.89
N PRO A 212 -5.69 -6.49 2.47
CA PRO A 212 -4.51 -7.29 2.79
C PRO A 212 -4.19 -7.35 4.30
N ASP A 213 -4.72 -6.44 5.12
CA ASP A 213 -4.49 -6.35 6.57
C ASP A 213 -5.61 -6.98 7.43
N GLU A 214 -6.83 -7.12 6.92
CA GLU A 214 -7.95 -7.74 7.65
C GLU A 214 -7.92 -9.26 7.55
N LEU A 215 -7.90 -10.00 8.66
CA LEU A 215 -7.91 -11.48 8.68
C LEU A 215 -9.27 -12.07 8.30
N THR A 216 -9.27 -13.21 7.63
CA THR A 216 -10.50 -13.98 7.35
C THR A 216 -10.97 -14.79 8.56
N GLU A 217 -12.22 -15.27 8.54
CA GLU A 217 -12.78 -16.11 9.62
C GLU A 217 -12.01 -17.43 9.83
N ASP A 218 -11.29 -17.88 8.81
CA ASP A 218 -10.47 -19.10 8.84
C ASP A 218 -9.01 -18.84 9.23
N GLU A 219 -8.67 -17.62 9.65
CA GLU A 219 -7.33 -17.21 10.09
C GLU A 219 -7.32 -16.82 11.58
N ASP A 220 -6.24 -17.20 12.26
CA ASP A 220 -5.86 -16.65 13.55
C ASP A 220 -4.73 -15.64 13.39
N PRO A 221 -4.68 -14.58 14.22
CA PRO A 221 -3.57 -13.64 14.21
C PRO A 221 -2.26 -14.34 14.61
N LEU A 222 -1.14 -13.82 14.09
CA LEU A 222 0.19 -14.23 14.52
C LEU A 222 0.39 -13.86 15.99
N THR A 223 0.87 -14.80 16.79
CA THR A 223 1.23 -14.59 18.19
C THR A 223 2.64 -13.99 18.32
N ASP A 224 2.99 -13.45 19.49
CA ASP A 224 4.35 -12.96 19.74
C ASP A 224 5.42 -14.03 19.48
N ILE A 225 5.12 -15.28 19.83
CA ILE A 225 6.00 -16.43 19.56
C ILE A 225 6.17 -16.65 18.05
N ASP A 226 5.09 -16.54 17.28
CA ASP A 226 5.16 -16.65 15.82
C ASP A 226 6.03 -15.54 15.21
N LEU A 227 5.88 -14.31 15.70
CA LEU A 227 6.65 -13.17 15.23
C LEU A 227 8.14 -13.31 15.57
N GLU A 228 8.48 -13.88 16.73
CA GLU A 228 9.86 -14.23 17.10
C GLU A 228 10.43 -15.32 16.19
N GLU A 229 9.69 -16.41 15.95
CA GLU A 229 10.11 -17.49 15.04
C GLU A 229 10.33 -17.00 13.61
N LEU A 230 9.52 -16.04 13.16
CA LEU A 230 9.63 -15.41 11.85
C LEU A 230 10.71 -14.33 11.78
N GLY A 231 11.38 -14.01 12.89
CA GLY A 231 12.41 -12.97 12.96
C GLY A 231 11.87 -11.56 12.76
N LEU A 232 10.58 -11.34 13.03
CA LEU A 232 9.89 -10.04 12.90
C LEU A 232 9.94 -9.20 14.18
N LEU A 233 10.33 -9.80 15.31
CA LEU A 233 10.59 -9.09 16.56
C LEU A 233 12.10 -8.96 16.80
N THR A 234 12.55 -7.75 17.12
CA THR A 234 13.86 -7.58 17.77
C THR A 234 13.74 -8.08 19.22
N PRO A 235 14.71 -8.85 19.74
CA PRO A 235 14.64 -9.35 21.10
C PRO A 235 14.49 -8.18 22.07
N LYS A 236 13.50 -8.26 22.98
CA LYS A 236 13.39 -7.33 24.09
C LYS A 236 14.66 -7.46 24.91
N VAL A 237 15.49 -6.41 24.91
CA VAL A 237 16.55 -6.28 25.91
C VAL A 237 15.83 -6.10 27.24
N GLU A 238 15.77 -7.15 28.06
CA GLU A 238 15.38 -7.02 29.47
C GLU A 238 16.40 -6.08 30.12
N GLN A 239 15.96 -4.87 30.46
CA GLN A 239 16.70 -3.99 31.35
C GLN A 239 16.39 -4.46 32.77
N GLU A 240 17.35 -5.14 33.40
CA GLU A 240 17.41 -5.36 34.86
C GLU A 240 17.57 -4.04 35.63
#